data_AF-A0A9J7L7W0-F1
#
_entry.id   AF-A0A9J7L7W0-F1
#
_cell.length_a   1.000
_cell.length_b   1.000
_cell.length_c   1.000
_cell.angle_alpha   90.00
_cell.angle_beta   90.00
_cell.angle_gamma   90.00
#
_symmetry.space_group_name_H-M   'P 1'
#
loop_
_entity.id
_entity.type
_entity.pdbx_description
1 polymer ?
#
loop_
_entity_poly.entity_id
_entity_poly.type
_entity_poly.pdbx_seq_one_letter_code
_entity_poly.pdbx_strand_id
1 'polypeptide(L)'
;METSAPARDRADSTAGSDEDVDIGEACPPPRSSYDETQGQPPERDSLSEHEGITEEEAREALVQYVANHCCYGKSPAQDLTFTDIKRSCAFHYILETFGEARNTALV
;
A
#
# COMPACT_ATOMS: atom_id res chain seq x y z
N MET A 1 -14.22 10.95 32.11
CA MET A 1 -12.89 10.90 32.75
C MET A 1 -11.90 11.38 31.72
N GLU A 2 -11.42 12.61 31.88
CA GLU A 2 -10.46 13.24 30.99
C GLU A 2 -9.10 12.55 31.11
N THR A 3 -8.53 12.13 29.98
CA THR A 3 -7.15 11.65 29.92
C THR A 3 -6.22 12.85 29.82
N SER A 4 -5.71 13.27 30.98
CA SER A 4 -4.66 14.30 31.10
C SER A 4 -3.34 13.77 30.51
N ALA A 5 -2.76 14.51 29.57
CA ALA A 5 -1.45 14.19 28.98
C ALA A 5 -0.33 14.35 30.03
N PRO A 6 0.68 13.47 30.08
CA PRO A 6 1.75 13.55 31.07
C PRO A 6 2.65 14.77 30.82
N ALA A 7 3.19 15.32 31.90
CA ALA A 7 4.05 16.50 31.89
C ALA A 7 5.32 16.28 31.05
N ARG A 8 5.66 17.31 30.28
CA ARG A 8 6.74 17.41 29.29
C ARG A 8 8.11 17.59 29.97
N ASP A 9 8.55 16.63 30.78
CA ASP A 9 9.87 16.73 31.43
C ASP A 9 10.65 15.41 31.41
N ARG A 10 10.75 14.81 30.22
CA ARG A 10 11.82 13.84 29.93
C ARG A 10 11.96 13.59 28.43
N ALA A 11 12.52 14.56 27.74
CA ALA A 11 13.06 14.34 26.41
C ALA A 11 14.26 15.25 26.22
N ASP A 12 15.35 14.93 26.91
CA ASP A 12 16.65 15.42 26.47
C ASP A 12 17.74 14.42 26.80
N SER A 13 18.20 13.73 25.77
CA SER A 13 19.53 13.12 25.62
C SER A 13 19.52 12.34 24.31
N THR A 14 19.47 13.06 23.20
CA THR A 14 20.08 12.58 21.97
C THR A 14 21.37 13.35 21.82
N ALA A 15 22.50 12.65 21.91
CA ALA A 15 23.81 13.22 21.63
C ALA A 15 23.79 13.75 20.19
N GLY A 16 23.60 15.06 20.06
CA GLY A 16 23.80 15.78 18.81
C GLY A 16 25.28 15.76 18.49
N SER A 17 25.61 15.57 17.22
CA SER A 17 26.93 15.88 16.70
C SER A 17 27.14 17.38 16.79
N ASP A 18 27.80 17.82 17.87
CA ASP A 18 28.32 19.18 18.03
C ASP A 18 29.37 19.44 16.94
N GLU A 19 28.93 20.15 15.89
CA GLU A 19 29.82 21.02 15.13
C GLU A 19 29.28 22.44 15.34
N ASP A 20 30.09 23.28 16.00
CA ASP A 20 29.85 24.71 16.19
C ASP A 20 29.62 25.40 14.83
N VAL A 21 28.35 25.57 14.45
CA VAL A 21 27.97 26.42 13.32
C VAL A 21 27.73 27.83 13.86
N ASP A 22 28.71 28.71 13.63
CA ASP A 22 28.58 30.15 13.74
C ASP A 22 27.28 30.60 13.06
N ILE A 23 26.33 31.11 13.85
CA ILE A 23 25.03 31.63 13.38
C ILE A 23 25.31 33.04 12.82
N GLY A 24 26.09 33.08 11.75
CA GLY A 24 26.58 34.28 11.10
C GLY A 24 26.06 34.45 9.67
N GLU A 25 25.29 33.51 9.13
CA GLU A 25 24.50 33.72 7.91
C GLU A 25 23.45 32.61 7.87
N ALA A 26 22.18 32.96 7.74
CA ALA A 26 21.13 31.96 7.59
C ALA A 26 21.36 31.24 6.25
N CYS A 27 22.06 30.10 6.29
CA CYS A 27 22.20 29.22 5.14
C CYS A 27 20.79 29.01 4.59
N PRO A 28 20.53 29.37 3.32
CA PRO A 28 19.22 29.13 2.73
C PRO A 28 18.90 27.65 2.91
N PRO A 29 17.63 27.30 3.20
CA PRO A 29 17.24 25.92 3.38
C PRO A 29 17.79 25.10 2.21
N PRO A 30 18.38 23.91 2.48
CA PRO A 30 18.91 23.08 1.43
C PRO A 30 17.83 22.94 0.36
N ARG A 31 18.21 23.22 -0.90
CA ARG A 31 17.28 23.11 -2.02
C ARG A 31 16.65 21.74 -1.92
N SER A 32 15.32 21.73 -1.88
CA SER A 32 14.56 20.50 -1.98
C SER A 32 15.13 19.67 -3.14
N SER A 33 15.53 18.43 -2.87
CA SER A 33 15.95 17.49 -3.91
C SER A 33 14.75 16.94 -4.69
N TYR A 34 13.52 17.23 -4.26
CA TYR A 34 12.32 16.90 -5.01
C TYR A 34 11.99 18.05 -5.97
N ASP A 35 11.85 17.73 -7.26
CA ASP A 35 11.32 18.64 -8.25
C ASP A 35 9.83 18.84 -7.91
N GLU A 36 9.42 20.07 -7.60
CA GLU A 36 8.02 20.44 -7.40
C GLU A 36 7.31 20.49 -8.75
N THR A 37 7.16 19.33 -9.39
CA THR A 37 6.35 19.22 -10.58
C THR A 37 4.90 19.51 -10.18
N GLN A 38 4.44 20.73 -10.45
CA GLN A 38 3.00 21.09 -10.49
C GLN A 38 2.34 20.37 -11.69
N GLY A 39 2.45 19.05 -11.72
CA GLY A 39 1.89 18.20 -12.75
C GLY A 39 0.41 17.97 -12.49
N GLN A 40 -0.37 17.95 -13.57
CA GLN A 40 -1.73 17.40 -13.57
C GLN A 40 -1.72 16.06 -12.80
N PRO A 41 -2.70 15.79 -11.92
CA PRO A 41 -2.81 14.50 -11.27
C PRO A 41 -2.74 13.39 -12.33
N PRO A 42 -1.96 12.32 -12.11
CA PRO A 42 -1.86 11.24 -13.08
C PRO A 42 -3.25 10.70 -13.41
N GLU A 43 -3.49 10.41 -14.69
CA GLU A 43 -4.72 9.76 -15.12
C GLU A 43 -4.78 8.38 -14.45
N ARG A 44 -5.91 8.07 -13.79
CA ARG A 44 -6.07 6.79 -13.10
C ARG A 44 -6.48 5.73 -14.09
N ASP A 45 -5.70 4.66 -14.17
CA ASP A 45 -6.11 3.46 -14.89
C ASP A 45 -7.32 2.81 -14.21
N SER A 46 -8.26 2.32 -15.01
CA SER A 46 -9.32 1.46 -14.52
C SER A 46 -8.70 0.15 -14.03
N LEU A 47 -9.16 -0.31 -12.86
CA LEU A 47 -8.78 -1.64 -12.38
C LEU A 47 -9.23 -2.66 -13.41
N SER A 48 -8.27 -3.41 -13.95
CA SER A 48 -8.56 -4.42 -14.97
C SER A 48 -9.50 -5.46 -14.38
N GLU A 49 -10.66 -5.62 -15.00
CA GLU A 49 -11.56 -6.73 -14.72
C GLU A 49 -10.85 -7.98 -15.24
N HIS A 50 -10.33 -8.81 -14.34
CA HIS A 50 -9.67 -10.04 -14.75
C HIS A 50 -10.72 -10.99 -15.34
N GLU A 51 -10.43 -11.49 -16.55
CA GLU A 51 -11.03 -12.71 -17.04
C GLU A 51 -10.74 -13.76 -15.99
N GLY A 52 -11.77 -14.30 -15.35
CA GLY A 52 -11.50 -15.36 -14.40
C GLY A 52 -11.76 -16.73 -14.99
N ILE A 53 -11.64 -17.69 -14.08
CA ILE A 53 -11.43 -19.08 -14.47
C ILE A 53 -12.63 -19.69 -15.18
N THR A 54 -12.31 -20.56 -16.12
CA THR A 54 -13.24 -21.48 -16.78
C THR A 54 -13.56 -22.66 -15.85
N GLU A 55 -14.64 -23.39 -16.17
CA GLU A 55 -14.99 -24.60 -15.42
C GLU A 55 -13.90 -25.67 -15.51
N GLU A 56 -13.26 -25.80 -16.68
CA GLU A 56 -12.22 -26.82 -16.89
C GLU A 56 -10.98 -26.55 -16.03
N GLU A 57 -10.55 -25.29 -15.95
CA GLU A 57 -9.44 -24.88 -15.06
C GLU A 57 -9.80 -25.10 -13.59
N ALA A 58 -11.03 -24.77 -13.19
CA ALA A 58 -11.50 -25.01 -11.82
C ALA A 58 -11.50 -26.51 -11.48
N ARG A 59 -11.92 -27.35 -12.42
CA ARG A 59 -11.95 -28.81 -12.26
C ARG A 59 -10.54 -29.39 -12.17
N GLU A 60 -9.65 -28.98 -13.06
CA GLU A 60 -8.26 -29.45 -13.04
C GLU A 60 -7.57 -29.10 -11.72
N ALA A 61 -7.72 -27.85 -11.27
CA ALA A 61 -7.18 -27.40 -9.98
C ALA A 61 -7.74 -28.22 -8.80
N LEU A 62 -9.04 -28.52 -8.82
CA LEU A 62 -9.68 -29.32 -7.78
C LEU A 62 -9.19 -30.77 -7.77
N VAL A 63 -9.05 -31.39 -8.94
CA VAL A 63 -8.51 -32.76 -9.07
C VAL A 63 -7.07 -32.83 -8.60
N GLN A 64 -6.23 -31.85 -8.97
CA GLN A 64 -4.85 -31.75 -8.49
C GLN A 64 -4.80 -31.58 -6.96
N TYR A 65 -5.66 -30.71 -6.41
CA TYR A 65 -5.75 -30.51 -4.97
C TYR A 65 -6.09 -31.80 -4.24
N VAL A 66 -7.11 -32.53 -4.70
CA VAL A 66 -7.55 -33.81 -4.12
C VAL A 66 -6.47 -34.89 -4.24
N ALA A 67 -5.73 -34.93 -5.36
CA ALA A 67 -4.64 -35.88 -5.55
C ALA A 67 -3.49 -35.71 -4.53
N ASN A 68 -3.26 -34.48 -4.07
CA ASN A 68 -2.24 -34.15 -3.07
C ASN A 68 -2.68 -34.49 -1.63
N HIS A 69 -3.92 -34.91 -1.42
CA HIS A 69 -4.46 -35.27 -0.11
C HIS A 69 -4.79 -36.77 -0.06
N CYS A 70 -4.01 -37.53 0.72
CA CYS A 70 -4.05 -38.99 0.72
C CYS A 70 -5.40 -39.62 1.12
N CYS A 71 -6.25 -38.89 1.85
CA CYS A 71 -7.53 -39.40 2.36
C CYS A 71 -8.75 -38.88 1.61
N TYR A 72 -8.58 -38.06 0.57
CA TYR A 72 -9.69 -37.55 -0.20
C TYR A 72 -10.09 -38.54 -1.31
N GLY A 73 -11.39 -38.78 -1.43
CA GLY A 73 -11.93 -39.54 -2.55
C GLY A 73 -11.78 -38.74 -3.84
N LYS A 74 -11.36 -39.39 -4.92
CA LYS A 74 -11.17 -38.74 -6.24
C LYS A 74 -12.46 -38.64 -7.05
N SER A 75 -13.41 -39.56 -6.87
CA SER A 75 -14.68 -39.57 -7.62
C SER A 75 -15.46 -38.27 -7.49
N PRO A 76 -15.66 -37.68 -6.30
CA PRO A 76 -16.38 -36.41 -6.19
C PRO A 76 -15.73 -35.29 -7.01
N ALA A 77 -14.40 -35.21 -7.05
CA ALA A 77 -13.68 -34.18 -7.80
C ALA A 77 -13.84 -34.30 -9.33
N GLN A 78 -14.10 -35.50 -9.83
CA GLN A 78 -14.27 -35.80 -11.27
C GLN A 78 -15.73 -35.66 -11.72
N ASP A 79 -16.66 -36.06 -10.86
CA ASP A 79 -18.08 -36.22 -11.22
C ASP A 79 -18.95 -35.03 -10.81
N LEU A 80 -18.43 -34.06 -10.05
CA LEU A 80 -19.22 -32.90 -9.63
C LEU A 80 -19.52 -31.97 -10.81
N THR A 81 -20.71 -31.36 -10.78
CA THR A 81 -21.14 -30.34 -11.73
C THR A 81 -21.05 -28.97 -11.09
N PHE A 82 -20.26 -28.06 -11.69
CA PHE A 82 -20.19 -26.68 -11.23
C PHE A 82 -21.51 -25.97 -11.58
N THR A 83 -22.23 -25.51 -10.56
CA THR A 83 -23.50 -24.79 -10.77
C THR A 83 -23.28 -23.30 -11.03
N ASP A 84 -22.30 -22.72 -10.36
CA ASP A 84 -21.99 -21.30 -10.42
C ASP A 84 -20.54 -21.06 -9.96
N ILE A 85 -19.78 -20.29 -10.74
CA ILE A 85 -18.39 -19.90 -10.42
C ILE A 85 -18.36 -18.38 -10.23
N LYS A 86 -18.54 -17.96 -8.97
CA LYS A 86 -18.52 -16.54 -8.59
C LYS A 86 -17.12 -16.10 -8.20
N ARG A 87 -16.69 -14.97 -8.75
CA ARG A 87 -15.46 -14.28 -8.32
C ARG A 87 -15.81 -13.32 -7.19
N SER A 88 -15.19 -13.50 -6.04
CA SER A 88 -15.09 -12.45 -5.04
C SER A 88 -13.71 -11.81 -5.16
N CYS A 89 -13.61 -10.71 -5.90
CA CYS A 89 -12.42 -9.87 -5.86
C CYS A 89 -12.32 -9.24 -4.46
N ALA A 90 -11.23 -9.53 -3.75
CA ALA A 90 -10.84 -8.71 -2.61
C ALA A 90 -10.45 -7.33 -3.17
N PHE A 91 -10.85 -6.25 -2.49
CA PHE A 91 -10.64 -4.88 -2.97
C PHE A 91 -9.18 -4.64 -3.39
N HIS A 92 -8.97 -4.23 -4.64
CA HIS A 92 -7.67 -3.75 -5.10
C HIS A 92 -7.54 -2.28 -4.66
N TYR A 93 -6.60 -2.00 -3.75
CA TYR A 93 -6.31 -0.65 -3.30
C TYR A 93 -5.00 -0.16 -3.93
N ILE A 94 -5.00 1.09 -4.36
CA ILE A 94 -3.78 1.81 -4.76
C ILE A 94 -3.52 2.85 -3.68
N LEU A 95 -2.35 2.78 -3.03
CA LEU A 95 -1.90 3.79 -2.10
C LEU A 95 -1.11 4.85 -2.86
N GLU A 96 -1.64 6.06 -2.93
CA GLU A 96 -0.97 7.22 -3.55
C GLU A 96 -0.64 8.27 -2.48
N THR A 97 0.53 8.88 -2.60
CA THR A 97 0.96 10.01 -1.75
C THR A 97 1.13 11.24 -2.63
N PHE A 98 0.63 12.38 -2.17
CA PHE A 98 0.71 13.66 -2.87
C PHE A 98 1.58 14.64 -2.08
N GLY A 99 2.41 15.41 -2.77
CA GLY A 99 3.15 16.55 -2.21
C GLY A 99 2.45 17.87 -2.53
N GLU A 100 2.34 18.77 -1.55
CA GLU A 100 1.83 20.13 -1.75
C GLU A 100 3.00 21.12 -1.66
N ALA A 101 3.09 22.04 -2.63
CA ALA A 101 3.99 23.18 -2.57
C ALA A 101 3.21 24.43 -2.10
N ARG A 102 3.77 25.21 -1.16
CA ARG A 102 3.20 26.49 -0.71
C ARG A 102 4.14 27.63 -1.04
N ASN A 103 3.62 28.65 -1.72
CA ASN A 103 4.34 29.89 -1.97
C ASN A 103 3.72 31.01 -1.14
N THR A 104 4.55 31.69 -0.34
CA THR A 104 4.16 32.90 0.38
C THR A 104 4.84 34.09 -0.27
N ALA A 105 4.05 35.05 -0.75
CA ALA A 105 4.59 36.32 -1.24
C ALA A 105 5.27 37.07 -0.08
N LEU A 106 6.53 37.48 -0.29
CA LEU A 106 7.20 38.44 0.58
C LEU A 106 6.51 39.80 0.40
N VAL A 107 5.97 40.35 1.49
CA VAL A 107 5.44 41.72 1.59
C VAL A 107 6.59 42.69 1.87
#